data_AF-A0AAN9EHF9-F1
#
_entry.id   AF-A0AAN9EHF9-F1
#
_cell.length_a   1.000
_cell.length_b   1.000
_cell.length_c   1.000
_cell.angle_alpha   90.00
_cell.angle_beta   90.00
_cell.angle_gamma   90.00
#
_symmetry.space_group_name_H-M   'P 1'
#
loop_
_entity.id
_entity.type
_entity.pdbx_description
1 polymer ?
#
loop_
_entity_poly.entity_id
_entity_poly.type
_entity_poly.pdbx_seq_one_letter_code
_entity_poly.pdbx_strand_id
1 'polypeptide(L)'
;MEMEEKIVLGLLETFHSILLLQSSTNAIEFAETLISSYWFSFSYGCLSLFNGDGMKYRIYLLLSSRMDSLLGNDSGKSIRDAALHLPSDPEDLLVFAWAKEY
;
A
#
# COMPACT_ATOMS: atom_id res chain seq x y z
N MET A 1 -10.99 -18.49 -1.52
CA MET A 1 -9.77 -17.88 -0.98
C MET A 1 -8.74 -17.57 -2.07
N GLU A 2 -8.11 -18.55 -2.73
CA GLU A 2 -7.07 -18.27 -3.75
C GLU A 2 -7.57 -17.46 -4.95
N MET A 3 -8.80 -17.72 -5.42
CA MET A 3 -9.41 -16.94 -6.51
C MET A 3 -9.73 -15.49 -6.08
N GLU A 4 -10.21 -15.31 -4.84
CA GLU A 4 -10.50 -13.99 -4.29
C GLU A 4 -9.22 -13.17 -4.13
N GLU A 5 -8.14 -13.81 -3.65
CA GLU A 5 -6.82 -13.19 -3.55
C GLU A 5 -6.33 -12.68 -4.92
N LYS A 6 -6.47 -13.49 -5.97
CA LYS A 6 -6.10 -13.08 -7.35
C LYS A 6 -6.92 -11.89 -7.84
N ILE A 7 -8.22 -11.85 -7.55
CA ILE A 7 -9.09 -10.72 -7.91
C ILE A 7 -8.64 -9.45 -7.18
N VAL A 8 -8.39 -9.55 -5.88
CA VAL A 8 -7.92 -8.43 -5.06
C VAL A 8 -6.54 -7.94 -5.53
N LEU A 9 -5.61 -8.85 -5.83
CA LEU A 9 -4.31 -8.51 -6.39
C LEU A 9 -4.44 -7.75 -7.72
N GLY A 10 -5.31 -8.21 -8.62
CA GLY A 10 -5.59 -7.52 -9.88
C GLY A 10 -6.17 -6.11 -9.68
N LEU A 11 -7.03 -5.93 -8.67
CA LEU A 11 -7.55 -4.61 -8.30
C LEU A 11 -6.44 -3.69 -7.79
N LEU A 12 -5.62 -4.17 -6.86
CA LEU A 12 -4.45 -3.45 -6.34
C LEU A 12 -3.43 -3.12 -7.45
N GLU A 13 -3.30 -4.00 -8.42
CA GLU A 13 -2.46 -3.79 -9.60
C GLU A 13 -2.95 -2.64 -10.47
N THR A 14 -4.27 -2.58 -10.66
CA THR A 14 -4.93 -1.51 -11.40
C THR A 14 -4.75 -0.18 -10.67
N PHE A 15 -4.96 -0.13 -9.36
CA PHE A 15 -4.77 1.09 -8.56
C PHE A 15 -3.34 1.60 -8.64
N HIS A 16 -2.36 0.71 -8.51
CA HIS A 16 -0.96 1.10 -8.60
C HIS A 16 -0.62 1.66 -9.98
N SER A 17 -1.14 1.04 -11.04
CA SER A 17 -0.95 1.52 -12.40
C SER A 17 -1.53 2.93 -12.59
N ILE A 18 -2.69 3.21 -12.00
CA ILE A 18 -3.31 4.55 -12.02
C ILE A 18 -2.43 5.58 -11.30
N LEU A 19 -1.88 5.25 -10.12
CA LEU A 19 -0.98 6.16 -9.39
C LEU A 19 0.34 6.43 -10.12
N LEU A 20 0.85 5.44 -10.86
CA LEU A 20 2.07 5.60 -11.67
C LEU A 20 1.85 6.43 -12.94
N LEU A 21 0.61 6.70 -13.36
CA LEU A 21 0.30 7.64 -14.43
C LEU A 21 0.49 9.09 -13.91
N GLN A 22 1.75 9.45 -13.68
CA GLN A 22 2.21 10.66 -12.97
C GLN A 22 1.79 12.02 -13.58
N SER A 23 1.04 12.06 -14.69
CA SER A 23 0.83 13.29 -15.47
C SER A 23 -0.61 13.76 -15.63
N SER A 24 -1.56 13.26 -14.82
CA SER A 24 -2.95 13.73 -14.90
C SER A 24 -3.47 14.15 -13.53
N THR A 25 -4.21 15.26 -13.47
CA THR A 25 -4.97 15.71 -12.29
C THR A 25 -5.76 14.55 -11.65
N ASN A 26 -6.24 13.62 -12.49
CA ASN A 26 -6.96 12.42 -12.09
C ASN A 26 -6.16 11.47 -11.19
N ALA A 27 -4.83 11.37 -11.35
CA ALA A 27 -3.99 10.49 -10.54
C ALA A 27 -3.81 11.04 -9.11
N ILE A 28 -3.74 12.37 -8.97
CA ILE A 28 -3.66 13.04 -7.66
C ILE A 28 -5.01 12.92 -6.95
N GLU A 29 -6.13 13.22 -7.60
CA GLU A 29 -7.48 13.05 -7.02
C GLU A 29 -7.73 11.59 -6.61
N PHE A 30 -7.24 10.64 -7.40
CA PHE A 30 -7.30 9.22 -7.05
C PHE A 30 -6.42 8.88 -5.83
N ALA A 31 -5.20 9.43 -5.75
CA ALA A 31 -4.32 9.27 -4.60
C ALA A 31 -4.98 9.82 -3.32
N GLU A 32 -5.61 10.99 -3.40
CA GLU A 32 -6.37 11.61 -2.31
C GLU A 32 -7.58 10.77 -1.90
N THR A 33 -8.32 10.21 -2.86
CA THR A 33 -9.43 9.29 -2.59
C THR A 33 -8.93 8.02 -1.87
N LEU A 34 -7.76 7.51 -2.25
CA LEU A 34 -7.09 6.42 -1.56
C LEU A 34 -6.52 6.82 -0.18
N ILE A 35 -6.49 8.10 0.21
CA ILE A 35 -6.18 8.52 1.60
C ILE A 35 -7.35 8.34 2.55
N SER A 36 -8.55 8.14 2.03
CA SER A 36 -9.73 7.92 2.86
C SER A 36 -9.53 6.78 3.86
N SER A 37 -10.21 6.88 5.00
CA SER A 37 -10.20 5.84 6.04
C SER A 37 -10.53 4.45 5.50
N TYR A 38 -11.34 4.38 4.44
CA TYR A 38 -11.69 3.14 3.75
C TYR A 38 -10.48 2.40 3.17
N TRP A 39 -9.43 3.09 2.72
CA TRP A 39 -8.21 2.44 2.22
C TRP A 39 -7.45 1.73 3.33
N PHE A 40 -7.32 2.36 4.50
CA PHE A 40 -6.66 1.74 5.65
C PHE A 40 -7.44 0.51 6.13
N SER A 41 -8.77 0.59 6.22
CA SER A 41 -9.60 -0.57 6.55
C SER A 41 -9.53 -1.67 5.49
N PHE A 42 -9.51 -1.31 4.20
CA PHE A 42 -9.39 -2.28 3.10
C PHE A 42 -8.04 -3.00 3.11
N SER A 43 -6.95 -2.25 3.24
CA SER A 43 -5.59 -2.83 3.29
C SER A 43 -5.40 -3.70 4.52
N TYR A 44 -5.88 -3.28 5.69
CA TYR A 44 -5.90 -4.10 6.91
C TYR A 44 -6.69 -5.40 6.71
N GLY A 45 -7.87 -5.32 6.10
CA GLY A 45 -8.68 -6.49 5.74
C GLY A 45 -7.93 -7.44 4.81
N CYS A 46 -7.24 -6.92 3.79
CA CYS A 46 -6.47 -7.76 2.87
C CYS A 46 -5.27 -8.45 3.56
N LEU A 47 -4.53 -7.71 4.40
CA LEU A 47 -3.39 -8.26 5.13
C LEU A 47 -3.80 -9.34 6.14
N SER A 48 -4.95 -9.18 6.79
CA SER A 48 -5.48 -10.17 7.74
C SER A 48 -6.10 -11.40 7.06
N LEU A 49 -6.65 -11.25 5.85
CA LEU A 49 -7.31 -12.33 5.12
C LEU A 49 -6.37 -13.13 4.21
N PHE A 50 -5.29 -12.52 3.71
CA PHE A 50 -4.39 -13.12 2.74
C PHE A 50 -2.94 -13.11 3.25
N ASN A 51 -2.41 -14.29 3.51
CA ASN A 51 -1.05 -14.48 4.02
C ASN A 51 0.03 -14.55 2.91
N GLY A 52 -0.35 -14.34 1.64
CA GLY A 52 0.58 -14.36 0.53
C GLY A 52 1.52 -13.15 0.55
N ASP A 53 2.82 -13.39 0.39
CA ASP A 53 3.82 -12.32 0.28
C ASP A 53 3.50 -11.33 -0.85
N GLY A 54 2.82 -11.80 -1.91
CA GLY A 54 2.35 -10.97 -3.00
C GLY A 54 1.35 -9.89 -2.56
N MET A 55 0.39 -10.24 -1.69
CA MET A 55 -0.60 -9.30 -1.17
C MET A 55 0.07 -8.21 -0.33
N LYS A 56 0.90 -8.65 0.62
CA LYS A 56 1.69 -7.79 1.49
C LYS A 56 2.53 -6.80 0.70
N TYR A 57 3.33 -7.31 -0.23
CA TYR A 57 4.19 -6.50 -1.09
C TYR A 57 3.39 -5.49 -1.91
N ARG A 58 2.23 -5.88 -2.46
CA ARG A 58 1.39 -4.99 -3.27
C ARG A 58 0.81 -3.84 -2.47
N ILE A 59 0.34 -4.11 -1.26
CA ILE A 59 -0.20 -3.08 -0.36
C ILE A 59 0.87 -2.05 -0.02
N TYR A 60 2.08 -2.48 0.33
CA TYR A 60 3.18 -1.56 0.64
C TYR A 60 3.68 -0.78 -0.57
N LEU A 61 3.76 -1.39 -1.75
CA LEU A 61 4.07 -0.65 -2.97
C LEU A 61 3.02 0.43 -3.27
N LEU A 62 1.74 0.10 -3.12
CA LEU A 62 0.67 1.06 -3.37
C LEU A 62 0.71 2.22 -2.35
N LEU A 63 1.01 1.92 -1.09
CA LEU A 63 1.25 2.94 -0.06
C LEU A 63 2.46 3.81 -0.41
N SER A 64 3.58 3.22 -0.85
CA SER A 64 4.76 3.95 -1.31
C SER A 64 4.42 4.90 -2.45
N SER A 65 3.80 4.40 -3.53
CA SER A 65 3.48 5.20 -4.70
C SER A 65 2.48 6.30 -4.37
N ARG A 66 1.56 6.04 -3.45
CA ARG A 66 0.66 7.05 -2.90
C ARG A 66 1.41 8.16 -2.18
N MET A 67 2.39 7.84 -1.33
CA MET A 67 3.22 8.87 -0.67
C MET A 67 3.98 9.70 -1.69
N ASP A 68 4.56 9.06 -2.70
CA ASP A 68 5.24 9.72 -3.82
C ASP A 68 4.31 10.70 -4.56
N SER A 69 3.06 10.29 -4.87
CA SER A 69 2.07 11.16 -5.53
C SER A 69 1.66 12.38 -4.72
N LEU A 70 1.67 12.29 -3.38
CA LEU A 70 1.14 13.33 -2.51
C LEU A 70 2.21 14.31 -2.01
N LEU A 71 3.33 13.76 -1.55
CA LEU A 71 4.41 14.55 -0.93
C LEU A 71 5.55 14.82 -1.92
N GLY A 72 5.55 14.14 -3.07
CA GLY A 72 6.64 14.22 -4.04
C GLY A 72 7.95 13.66 -3.50
N ASN A 73 9.04 14.01 -4.19
CA ASN A 73 10.43 13.84 -3.75
C ASN A 73 10.80 12.43 -3.25
N ASP A 74 10.29 11.37 -3.89
CA ASP A 74 10.55 9.97 -3.50
C ASP A 74 10.23 9.65 -2.03
N SER A 75 9.26 10.36 -1.43
CA SER A 75 8.86 10.17 -0.03
C SER A 75 8.39 8.76 0.33
N GLY A 76 7.94 7.97 -0.66
CA GLY A 76 7.59 6.56 -0.52
C GLY A 76 8.77 5.61 -0.59
N LYS A 77 9.96 6.06 -1.00
CA LYS A 77 11.12 5.19 -1.27
C LYS A 77 11.47 4.26 -0.12
N SER A 78 11.47 4.76 1.12
CA SER A 78 11.77 3.93 2.29
C SER A 78 10.77 2.78 2.50
N ILE A 79 9.50 2.99 2.15
CA ILE A 79 8.46 1.95 2.22
C ILE A 79 8.72 0.91 1.13
N ARG A 80 8.96 1.35 -0.11
CA ARG A 80 9.26 0.47 -1.24
C ARG A 80 10.50 -0.38 -1.02
N ASP A 81 11.57 0.22 -0.51
CA ASP A 81 12.84 -0.48 -0.23
C ASP A 81 12.68 -1.53 0.89
N ALA A 82 11.78 -1.28 1.85
CA ALA A 82 11.51 -2.20 2.96
C ALA A 82 10.37 -3.19 2.68
N ALA A 83 9.59 -3.04 1.59
CA ALA A 83 8.30 -3.70 1.40
C ALA A 83 8.30 -5.23 1.55
N LEU A 84 9.38 -5.90 1.14
CA LEU A 84 9.52 -7.37 1.28
C LEU A 84 9.74 -7.81 2.73
N HIS A 85 10.34 -6.93 3.53
CA HIS A 85 10.70 -7.17 4.93
C HIS A 85 9.67 -6.63 5.92
N LEU A 86 8.73 -5.80 5.47
CA LEU A 86 7.64 -5.34 6.31
C LEU A 86 6.72 -6.53 6.67
N PRO A 87 6.24 -6.58 7.92
CA PRO A 87 5.35 -7.65 8.37
C PRO A 87 4.00 -7.58 7.65
N SER A 88 3.29 -8.70 7.55
CA SER A 88 1.90 -8.69 7.08
C SER A 88 0.95 -8.23 8.19
N ASP A 89 1.29 -8.52 9.45
CA ASP A 89 0.47 -8.15 10.58
C ASP A 89 0.56 -6.63 10.83
N PRO A 90 -0.57 -5.91 10.78
CA PRO A 90 -0.59 -4.48 11.07
C PRO A 90 -0.26 -4.16 12.54
N GLU A 91 -0.46 -5.08 13.48
CA GLU A 91 -0.01 -4.90 14.87
C GLU A 91 1.52 -4.91 14.96
N ASP A 92 2.19 -5.78 14.21
CA ASP A 92 3.65 -5.82 14.13
C ASP A 92 4.23 -4.53 13.53
N LEU A 93 3.50 -3.86 12.62
CA LEU A 93 3.89 -2.54 12.11
C LEU A 93 3.83 -1.46 13.18
N LEU A 94 2.82 -1.48 14.05
CA LEU A 94 2.73 -0.56 15.17
C LEU A 94 3.92 -0.79 16.10
N VAL A 95 4.24 -2.05 16.43
CA VAL A 95 5.43 -2.36 17.23
C VAL A 95 6.71 -1.83 16.56
N PHE A 96 6.84 -1.99 15.24
CA PHE A 96 8.01 -1.49 14.49
C PHE A 96 8.11 0.04 14.46
N ALA A 97 6.99 0.74 14.30
CA ALA A 97 6.94 2.20 14.32
C ALA A 97 7.33 2.77 15.69
N TRP A 98 6.88 2.13 16.77
CA TRP A 98 7.17 2.54 18.15
C TRP A 98 8.59 2.15 18.57
N ALA A 99 9.13 1.04 18.06
CA ALA A 99 10.49 0.60 18.35
C ALA A 99 11.58 1.49 17.73
N LYS A 100 11.25 2.32 16.72
CA LYS A 100 12.19 3.29 16.14
C LYS A 100 12.31 4.60 16.92
N GLU A 101 11.49 4.82 17.95
CA GLU A 101 11.56 6.02 18.81
C GLU A 101 12.54 5.87 20.00
N TYR A 102 13.25 4.74 20.11
CA TYR A 102 14.28 4.46 21.12
C TYR A 102 15.58 3.98 20.47
#